data_AF-A0A969MSG8-F1
#
_entry.id   AF-A0A969MSG8-F1
#
_cell.length_a   1.000
_cell.length_b   1.000
_cell.length_c   1.000
_cell.angle_alpha   90.00
_cell.angle_beta   90.00
_cell.angle_gamma   90.00
#
_symmetry.space_group_name_H-M   'P 1'
#
loop_
_entity.id
_entity.type
_entity.pdbx_description
1 polymer ?
#
loop_
_entity_poly.entity_id
_entity_poly.type
_entity_poly.pdbx_seq_one_letter_code
_entity_poly.pdbx_strand_id
1 'polypeptide(L)'
;MNFHREILRDAITASGMSHRELAGKAGINNSVLSKFLNGKQDMMCATYFSVLEALPEPQRLLVKQKLAAGNQLNLETLLINASIEERAVVMRIIADYWFSNQLIEKSEKLAVA
;
A
#
# COMPACT_ATOMS: atom_id res chain seq x y z
N MET A 1 -11.90 -6.41 12.97
CA MET A 1 -10.62 -5.78 12.59
C MET A 1 -10.90 -4.37 12.09
N ASN A 2 -10.11 -3.37 12.51
CA ASN A 2 -10.34 -1.96 12.14
C ASN A 2 -9.40 -1.61 10.98
N PHE A 3 -9.96 -1.44 9.78
CA PHE A 3 -9.24 -1.19 8.51
C PHE A 3 -8.23 -0.03 8.62
N HIS A 4 -8.62 1.08 9.26
CA HIS A 4 -7.74 2.23 9.45
C HIS A 4 -6.50 1.91 10.28
N ARG A 5 -6.67 1.08 11.31
CA ARG A 5 -5.57 0.66 12.19
C ARG A 5 -4.57 -0.22 11.44
N GLU A 6 -5.05 -1.12 10.60
CA GLU A 6 -4.19 -2.04 9.84
C GLU A 6 -3.38 -1.29 8.80
N ILE A 7 -4.02 -0.40 8.03
CA ILE A 7 -3.33 0.43 7.06
C ILE A 7 -2.24 1.27 7.73
N LEU A 8 -2.56 1.90 8.87
CA LEU A 8 -1.58 2.71 9.57
C LEU A 8 -0.43 1.86 10.11
N ARG A 9 -0.70 0.70 10.69
CA ARG A 9 0.32 -0.23 11.19
C ARG A 9 1.28 -0.67 10.09
N ASP A 10 0.75 -1.03 8.92
CA ASP A 10 1.55 -1.48 7.78
C ASP A 10 2.45 -0.35 7.27
N ALA A 11 1.92 0.87 7.20
CA ALA A 11 2.67 2.05 6.78
C ALA A 11 3.78 2.42 7.77
N ILE A 12 3.52 2.33 9.09
CA ILE A 12 4.54 2.55 10.12
C ILE A 12 5.66 1.52 9.97
N THR A 13 5.30 0.25 9.82
CA THR A 13 6.29 -0.84 9.65
C THR A 13 7.14 -0.62 8.40
N ALA A 14 6.51 -0.27 7.27
CA ALA A 14 7.20 0.00 6.02
C ALA A 14 8.06 1.28 6.04
N SER A 15 7.81 2.21 6.97
CA SER A 15 8.61 3.42 7.12
C SER A 15 9.93 3.19 7.86
N GLY A 16 10.05 2.08 8.60
CA GLY A 16 11.19 1.81 9.49
C GLY A 16 11.24 2.71 10.73
N MET A 17 10.30 3.63 10.91
CA MET A 17 10.26 4.52 12.08
C MET A 17 9.77 3.76 13.33
N SER A 18 10.38 4.06 14.47
CA SER A 18 9.87 3.58 15.75
C SER A 18 8.57 4.31 16.14
N HIS A 19 7.73 3.63 16.94
CA HIS A 19 6.51 4.27 17.48
C HIS A 19 6.83 5.53 18.28
N ARG A 20 7.97 5.56 18.99
CA ARG A 20 8.39 6.71 19.79
C ARG A 20 8.72 7.92 18.92
N GLU A 21 9.48 7.72 17.85
CA GLU A 21 9.83 8.80 16.91
C GLU A 21 8.60 9.35 16.22
N LEU A 22 7.71 8.46 15.75
CA LEU A 22 6.50 8.87 15.07
C LEU A 22 5.54 9.63 16.00
N ALA A 23 5.35 9.13 17.22
CA ALA A 23 4.55 9.81 18.24
C ALA A 23 5.13 11.20 18.58
N GLY A 24 6.46 11.31 18.67
CA GLY A 24 7.15 12.58 18.86
C GLY A 24 6.88 13.57 17.73
N LYS A 25 7.03 13.14 16.47
CA LYS A 25 6.74 14.00 15.30
C LYS A 25 5.26 14.40 15.20
N ALA A 26 4.36 13.50 15.59
CA ALA A 26 2.92 13.75 15.58
C ALA A 26 2.43 14.58 16.77
N GLY A 27 3.29 14.87 17.75
CA GLY A 27 2.92 15.64 18.95
C GLY A 27 2.04 14.86 19.93
N ILE A 28 2.13 13.54 19.96
CA ILE A 28 1.28 12.66 20.78
C ILE A 28 2.09 11.81 21.75
N ASN A 29 1.45 11.34 22.81
CA ASN A 29 2.09 10.38 23.72
C ASN A 29 2.23 9.01 23.03
N ASN A 30 3.42 8.41 23.09
CA ASN A 30 3.69 7.06 22.55
C ASN A 30 2.70 5.99 23.07
N SER A 31 2.20 6.13 24.30
CA SER A 31 1.20 5.23 24.86
C SER A 31 -0.12 5.27 24.08
N VAL A 32 -0.53 6.44 23.58
CA VAL A 32 -1.75 6.60 22.76
C VAL A 32 -1.60 5.87 21.43
N LEU A 33 -0.47 6.07 20.74
CA LEU A 33 -0.17 5.38 19.50
C LEU A 33 -0.12 3.85 19.70
N SER A 34 0.59 3.40 20.73
CA SER A 34 0.72 1.97 21.04
C SER A 34 -0.61 1.31 21.38
N LYS A 35 -1.45 1.97 22.20
CA LYS A 35 -2.79 1.44 22.52
C LYS A 35 -3.68 1.35 21.28
N PHE A 36 -3.62 2.36 20.40
CA PHE A 36 -4.34 2.31 19.14
C PHE A 36 -3.89 1.16 18.25
N LEU A 37 -2.60 1.03 17.99
CA LEU A 37 -2.06 -0.03 17.12
C LEU A 37 -2.35 -1.44 17.64
N ASN A 38 -2.41 -1.61 18.96
CA ASN A 38 -2.79 -2.86 19.62
C ASN A 38 -4.31 -3.07 19.76
N GLY A 39 -5.13 -2.12 19.30
CA GLY A 39 -6.59 -2.18 19.40
C GLY A 39 -7.15 -2.08 20.82
N LYS A 40 -6.34 -1.56 21.76
CA LYS A 40 -6.74 -1.36 23.17
C LYS A 40 -7.49 -0.05 23.39
N GLN A 41 -7.41 0.88 22.44
CA GLN A 41 -8.07 2.18 22.51
C GLN A 41 -8.30 2.72 21.10
N ASP A 42 -9.43 3.38 20.87
CA ASP A 42 -9.62 4.17 19.65
C ASP A 42 -8.86 5.49 19.72
N MET A 43 -8.54 6.02 18.54
CA MET A 43 -7.84 7.28 18.39
C MET A 43 -8.79 8.31 17.78
N MET A 44 -8.73 9.55 18.27
CA MET A 44 -9.49 10.65 17.66
C MET A 44 -9.01 10.88 16.22
N CYS A 45 -9.95 11.24 15.35
CA CYS A 45 -9.69 11.49 13.94
C CYS A 45 -8.56 12.50 13.71
N ALA A 46 -8.58 13.63 14.43
CA ALA A 46 -7.52 14.64 14.35
C ALA A 46 -6.13 14.05 14.69
N THR A 47 -6.05 13.26 15.76
CA THR A 47 -4.81 12.59 16.20
C THR A 47 -4.33 11.57 15.17
N TYR A 48 -5.24 10.81 14.57
CA TYR A 48 -4.92 9.88 13.49
C TYR A 48 -4.26 10.59 12.30
N PHE A 49 -4.84 11.72 11.88
CA PHE A 49 -4.26 12.51 10.79
C PHE A 49 -2.92 13.15 11.17
N SER A 50 -2.72 13.57 12.42
CA SER A 50 -1.40 14.03 12.88
C SER A 50 -0.33 12.93 12.77
N VAL A 51 -0.68 11.68 13.10
CA VAL A 51 0.24 10.54 12.95
C VAL A 51 0.50 10.24 11.47
N LEU A 52 -0.53 10.32 10.63
CA LEU A 52 -0.40 10.14 9.18
C LEU A 52 0.51 11.19 8.54
N GLU A 53 0.38 12.45 8.93
CA GLU A 53 1.22 13.53 8.41
C GLU A 53 2.66 13.47 8.91
N ALA A 54 2.92 12.76 10.02
CA ALA A 54 4.25 12.51 10.53
C ALA A 54 5.01 11.39 9.80
N LEU A 55 4.31 10.58 8.98
CA LEU A 55 4.94 9.54 8.16
C LEU A 55 5.72 10.14 6.98
N PRO A 56 6.78 9.47 6.50
CA PRO A 56 7.45 9.86 5.27
C PRO A 56 6.49 9.80 4.07
N GLU A 57 6.76 10.63 3.07
CA GLU A 57 5.87 10.83 1.92
C GLU A 57 5.43 9.52 1.23
N PRO A 58 6.31 8.54 0.94
CA PRO A 58 5.89 7.32 0.25
C PRO A 58 4.82 6.55 1.01
N GLN A 59 5.01 6.37 2.32
CA GLN A 59 4.07 5.65 3.18
C GLN A 59 2.78 6.45 3.40
N ARG A 60 2.90 7.78 3.59
CA ARG A 60 1.75 8.66 3.74
C ARG A 60 0.84 8.63 2.50
N LEU A 61 1.43 8.67 1.30
CA LEU A 61 0.68 8.61 0.04
C LEU A 61 -0.07 7.28 -0.09
N LEU A 62 0.59 6.17 0.21
CA LEU A 62 -0.02 4.84 0.19
C LEU A 62 -1.22 4.74 1.15
N VAL A 63 -1.09 5.26 2.37
CA VAL A 63 -2.21 5.29 3.32
C VAL A 63 -3.35 6.15 2.79
N LYS A 64 -3.08 7.36 2.28
CA LYS A 64 -4.11 8.23 1.70
C LYS A 64 -4.84 7.56 0.55
N GLN A 65 -4.13 6.86 -0.34
CA GLN A 65 -4.74 6.10 -1.44
C GLN A 65 -5.64 4.96 -0.92
N LYS A 66 -5.15 4.15 0.03
CA LYS A 66 -5.95 3.06 0.62
C LYS A 66 -7.18 3.57 1.37
N LEU A 67 -7.07 4.72 2.05
CA LEU A 67 -8.19 5.35 2.72
C LEU A 67 -9.22 5.91 1.72
N ALA A 68 -8.75 6.56 0.65
CA ALA A 68 -9.62 7.16 -0.36
C ALA A 68 -10.36 6.12 -1.19
N ALA A 69 -9.70 4.99 -1.51
CA ALA A 69 -10.29 3.96 -2.35
C ALA A 69 -11.17 2.95 -1.58
N GLY A 70 -11.23 3.06 -0.25
CA GLY A 70 -11.87 2.06 0.60
C GLY A 70 -11.25 0.67 0.40
N ASN A 71 -11.85 -0.36 0.99
CA ASN A 71 -11.37 -1.74 0.94
C ASN A 71 -11.49 -2.41 -0.46
N GLN A 72 -11.43 -1.63 -1.56
CA GLN A 72 -11.74 -2.02 -2.94
C GLN A 72 -10.65 -1.67 -3.97
N LEU A 73 -9.38 -1.51 -3.59
CA LEU A 73 -8.29 -1.49 -4.57
C LEU A 73 -7.91 -2.89 -5.01
N ASN A 74 -8.76 -3.50 -5.85
CA ASN A 74 -8.34 -4.61 -6.68
C ASN A 74 -7.87 -4.10 -8.05
N LEU A 75 -7.07 -4.91 -8.75
CA LEU A 75 -6.55 -4.61 -10.09
C LEU A 75 -7.66 -4.20 -11.08
N GLU A 76 -8.83 -4.81 -10.93
CA GLU A 76 -10.02 -4.51 -11.74
C GLU A 76 -10.49 -3.06 -11.57
N THR A 77 -10.65 -2.59 -10.32
CA THR A 77 -11.06 -1.21 -10.02
C THR A 77 -10.01 -0.21 -10.49
N LEU A 78 -8.72 -0.54 -10.35
CA LEU A 78 -7.63 0.29 -10.86
C LEU A 78 -7.69 0.41 -12.39
N LEU A 79 -7.89 -0.70 -13.11
CA LEU A 79 -7.98 -0.71 -14.56
C LEU A 79 -9.25 -0.02 -15.08
N ILE A 80 -10.38 -0.18 -14.41
CA ILE A 80 -11.66 0.47 -14.79
C ILE A 80 -11.58 1.99 -14.67
N ASN A 81 -10.76 2.52 -13.77
CA ASN A 81 -10.65 3.96 -13.55
C ASN A 81 -9.40 4.59 -14.17
N ALA A 82 -8.44 3.77 -14.63
CA ALA A 82 -7.24 4.24 -15.34
C ALA A 82 -7.60 4.91 -16.67
N SER A 83 -6.75 5.85 -17.12
CA SER A 83 -6.89 6.49 -18.43
C SER A 83 -6.69 5.49 -19.58
N ILE A 84 -7.05 5.87 -20.81
CA ILE A 84 -6.84 5.00 -21.99
C ILE A 84 -5.34 4.74 -22.18
N GLU A 85 -4.50 5.75 -21.94
CA GLU A 85 -3.05 5.66 -22.06
C GLU A 85 -2.47 4.68 -21.04
N GLU A 86 -2.89 4.77 -19.78
CA GLU A 86 -2.45 3.86 -18.72
C GLU A 86 -2.88 2.41 -18.99
N ARG A 87 -4.12 2.20 -19.44
CA ARG A 87 -4.60 0.86 -19.83
C ARG A 87 -3.79 0.28 -20.98
N ALA A 88 -3.45 1.10 -21.98
CA ALA A 88 -2.64 0.66 -23.13
C ALA A 88 -1.23 0.21 -22.68
N VAL A 89 -0.62 0.93 -21.74
CA VAL A 89 0.67 0.54 -21.15
C VAL A 89 0.57 -0.82 -20.45
N VAL A 90 -0.46 -1.01 -19.62
CA VAL A 90 -0.65 -2.29 -18.91
C VAL A 90 -0.88 -3.43 -19.89
N MET A 91 -1.72 -3.24 -20.91
CA MET A 91 -1.96 -4.25 -21.94
C MET A 91 -0.68 -4.63 -22.70
N ARG A 92 0.16 -3.64 -23.03
CA ARG A 92 1.45 -3.89 -23.67
C ARG A 92 2.37 -4.76 -22.79
N ILE A 93 2.50 -4.40 -21.51
CA ILE A 93 3.34 -5.16 -20.56
C ILE A 93 2.87 -6.62 -20.44
N ILE A 94 1.56 -6.84 -20.34
CA ILE A 94 0.98 -8.19 -20.27
C ILE A 94 1.27 -8.98 -21.55
N ALA A 95 1.11 -8.34 -22.72
CA ALA A 95 1.41 -8.96 -24.00
C ALA A 95 2.90 -9.35 -24.09
N ASP A 96 3.80 -8.42 -23.76
CA ASP A 96 5.25 -8.65 -23.79
C ASP A 96 5.66 -9.82 -22.88
N TYR A 97 5.06 -9.90 -21.68
CA TYR A 97 5.29 -10.99 -20.74
C TYR A 97 4.82 -12.34 -21.30
N TRP A 98 3.62 -12.40 -21.89
CA TRP A 98 3.10 -13.62 -22.51
C TRP A 98 3.95 -14.09 -23.69
N PHE A 99 4.35 -13.17 -24.57
CA PHE A 99 5.22 -13.53 -25.70
C PHE A 99 6.58 -14.05 -25.24
N SER A 100 7.16 -13.42 -24.22
CA SER A 100 8.45 -13.85 -23.67
C SER A 100 8.39 -15.26 -23.08
N ASN A 101 7.32 -15.59 -22.33
CA ASN A 101 7.17 -16.92 -21.74
C ASN A 101 6.91 -18.02 -22.78
N GLN A 102 6.14 -17.75 -23.85
CA GLN A 102 5.92 -18.74 -24.91
C GLN A 102 7.20 -19.10 -25.67
N LEU A 103 8.14 -18.16 -25.80
CA LEU A 103 9.42 -18.40 -26.46
C LEU A 103 10.34 -19.29 -25.60
N ILE A 104 10.28 -19.17 -24.28
CA ILE A 104 11.01 -20.02 -23.34
C ILE A 104 10.46 -21.46 -23.39
N GLU A 105 9.14 -21.65 -23.34
CA GLU A 105 8.55 -22.99 -23.41
C GLU A 105 8.82 -23.71 -24.75
N LYS A 106 8.97 -22.97 -25.85
CA LYS A 106 9.32 -23.53 -27.16
C LYS A 106 10.80 -23.93 -27.24
N SER A 107 11.71 -23.16 -26.65
CA SER A 107 13.15 -23.47 -26.70
C SER A 107 13.50 -24.69 -25.84
N GLU A 108 12.83 -24.86 -24.69
CA GLU A 108 13.00 -26.04 -23.83
C GLU A 108 12.54 -27.34 -24.52
N LYS A 109 11.43 -27.30 -25.28
CA LYS A 109 10.93 -28.48 -26.02
C LYS A 109 11.83 -28.89 -27.20
N LEU A 110 12.60 -27.96 -27.77
CA LEU A 110 13.56 -28.24 -28.85
C LEU A 110 14.91 -28.75 -28.34
N ALA A 111 15.27 -28.48 -27.08
CA ALA A 111 16.53 -28.92 -26.47
C ALA A 111 16.49 -30.36 -25.91
N VAL A 112 15.30 -30.97 -25.84
CA VAL A 112 15.05 -32.31 -25.26
C VAL A 112 14.70 -33.35 -26.34
N ALA A 113 14.59 -32.94 -27.62
CA ALA A 113 14.31 -33.80 -28.77
C ALA A 113 15.60 -34.08 -29.57
#